data_AF-E9DTH0-F1
#
_entry.id   AF-E9DTH0-F1
#
_cell.length_a   1.000
_cell.length_b   1.000
_cell.length_c   1.000
_cell.angle_alpha   90.00
_cell.angle_beta   90.00
_cell.angle_gamma   90.00
#
_symmetry.space_group_name_H-M   'P 1'
#
loop_
_entity.id
_entity.type
_entity.pdbx_description
1 polymer ?
#
loop_
_entity_poly.entity_id
_entity_poly.type
_entity_poly.pdbx_seq_one_letter_code
_entity_poly.pdbx_strand_id
1 'polypeptide(L)'
;MAASMSTRTLLDNEQPSSLASTSSASDDNPRNVNGSTTEAAMAPSTLGLLMLTFNCAKKLVNVDVLANHVHTAFTNNATTLPDVVVFALQEVAPLSSAFISSRYLDEYFARFDDAVNLAARQYESNGTTQEEPPASVAQTASSPEPPSPQRRSYTLVAARNVGYTAILLFALDPDRIRNLKHAEVGFGTAEMGNKGAVGIRALYDVDGTGTRCTEVTFVAAHLAAMEWNLARRNANWAAIVRGLTFGDPEVILNDLRGPEGGREPAQPAENSDQGTEGHGLLHDVHDEQHVQVQRAMHDISVFKPSSHLFVAGDLNYRISTSSPPPDAVFPSLDPASPNYYPAFLPLDQLTRERRAGRTMHGLSEHQVRFPPTYKYDAQPKREAVPDQDEAEVPWTFAKHRYPSWTDRVLYLDLPPWVKSRGGHPSIDVVAYDALPLLRSSDHRPVYLRVEVPLVPPHDLSPPASVEHAADSDTLKDPRVRLPIEVDPEAWSRRRVARQWELVVGWGAFLGSTKEGAWIWATLLAGGVAAWWLYKTW
;
A
#
# COMPACT_ATOMS: atom_id res chain seq x y z
N MET A 1 -19.22 -56.05 59.38
CA MET A 1 -18.46 -55.68 58.16
C MET A 1 -19.26 -54.57 57.47
N ALA A 2 -19.29 -53.37 58.07
CA ALA A 2 -18.41 -52.21 57.78
C ALA A 2 -18.67 -51.68 56.35
N ALA A 3 -19.70 -50.86 56.11
CA ALA A 3 -19.92 -49.43 56.48
C ALA A 3 -18.96 -48.49 55.72
N SER A 4 -19.32 -47.36 55.12
CA SER A 4 -20.47 -46.41 55.24
C SER A 4 -20.48 -45.55 53.95
N MET A 5 -21.56 -45.32 53.17
CA MET A 5 -22.81 -44.55 53.39
C MET A 5 -22.60 -43.10 53.88
N SER A 6 -22.96 -42.10 53.03
CA SER A 6 -24.16 -41.20 53.12
C SER A 6 -23.93 -40.03 54.11
N THR A 7 -24.41 -38.78 54.00
CA THR A 7 -25.62 -38.13 53.43
C THR A 7 -25.41 -36.60 53.62
N ARG A 8 -25.95 -35.69 52.78
CA ARG A 8 -27.13 -34.79 53.04
C ARG A 8 -27.01 -33.92 54.32
N THR A 9 -27.30 -32.60 54.37
CA THR A 9 -28.62 -31.94 54.13
C THR A 9 -28.50 -30.41 54.32
N LEU A 10 -29.42 -29.69 53.66
CA LEU A 10 -29.89 -28.31 53.89
C LEU A 10 -30.36 -28.05 55.34
N LEU A 11 -30.36 -26.79 55.80
CA LEU A 11 -31.56 -26.01 56.19
C LEU A 11 -31.23 -24.64 56.80
N ASP A 12 -32.20 -23.75 56.61
CA ASP A 12 -32.35 -22.36 57.07
C ASP A 12 -32.10 -22.14 58.57
N ASN A 13 -31.73 -20.91 58.98
CA ASN A 13 -32.62 -20.07 59.81
C ASN A 13 -32.05 -18.65 60.08
N GLU A 14 -32.99 -17.70 60.14
CA GLU A 14 -33.04 -16.52 61.05
C GLU A 14 -32.16 -15.27 60.86
N GLN A 15 -32.84 -14.21 60.40
CA GLN A 15 -32.74 -12.81 60.87
C GLN A 15 -33.00 -12.72 62.41
N PRO A 16 -32.52 -11.69 63.17
CA PRO A 16 -33.09 -10.34 63.05
C PRO A 16 -32.18 -9.12 63.43
N SER A 17 -32.64 -7.95 62.96
CA SER A 17 -32.62 -6.61 63.59
C SER A 17 -31.38 -6.08 64.34
N SER A 18 -30.91 -4.87 63.99
CA SER A 18 -31.30 -3.63 64.71
C SER A 18 -30.38 -2.41 64.42
N LEU A 19 -31.03 -1.23 64.37
CA LEU A 19 -30.56 0.13 64.73
C LEU A 19 -29.43 0.75 63.88
N ALA A 20 -29.70 1.67 62.94
CA ALA A 20 -30.16 3.06 63.12
C ALA A 20 -29.22 3.97 63.94
N SER A 21 -28.47 4.83 63.25
CA SER A 21 -28.22 6.20 63.72
C SER A 21 -28.00 7.16 62.54
N THR A 22 -28.94 8.09 62.44
CA THR A 22 -29.08 9.24 61.55
C THR A 22 -28.16 10.40 61.90
N SER A 23 -27.74 11.16 60.87
CA SER A 23 -27.67 12.64 60.79
C SER A 23 -26.55 13.04 59.81
N SER A 24 -26.66 14.00 58.90
CA SER A 24 -27.71 14.96 58.58
C SER A 24 -27.34 15.64 57.25
N ALA A 25 -28.31 15.66 56.35
CA ALA A 25 -28.64 16.66 55.33
C ALA A 25 -27.79 17.94 55.22
N SER A 26 -27.42 18.29 53.98
CA SER A 26 -27.63 19.64 53.45
C SER A 26 -28.05 19.56 51.97
N ASP A 27 -29.27 20.01 51.72
CA ASP A 27 -29.87 20.31 50.42
C ASP A 27 -28.94 21.13 49.52
N ASP A 28 -28.90 20.78 48.23
CA ASP A 28 -29.26 21.76 47.20
C ASP A 28 -29.55 21.04 45.88
N ASN A 29 -30.81 21.10 45.46
CA ASN A 29 -31.24 20.86 44.09
C ASN A 29 -31.82 22.18 43.59
N PRO A 30 -31.46 22.61 42.37
CA PRO A 30 -32.55 22.77 41.43
C PRO A 30 -32.20 22.34 40.00
N ARG A 31 -33.13 21.54 39.45
CA ARG A 31 -33.74 21.72 38.12
C ARG A 31 -32.82 21.52 36.91
N ASN A 32 -32.85 20.27 36.44
CA ASN A 32 -33.29 19.89 35.10
C ASN A 32 -33.10 20.93 33.98
N VAL A 33 -31.97 20.84 33.28
CA VAL A 33 -31.84 21.30 31.89
C VAL A 33 -31.67 20.05 31.02
N ASN A 34 -32.80 19.55 30.52
CA ASN A 34 -32.82 18.62 29.40
C ASN A 34 -32.27 19.33 28.17
N GLY A 35 -31.14 18.85 27.65
CA GLY A 35 -30.62 19.30 26.37
C GLY A 35 -29.15 18.96 26.16
N SER A 36 -28.81 17.67 26.01
CA SER A 36 -27.61 17.20 25.29
C SER A 36 -27.40 15.71 25.54
N THR A 37 -28.14 14.87 24.84
CA THR A 37 -27.68 13.52 24.51
C THR A 37 -28.18 13.19 23.10
N THR A 38 -27.68 13.91 22.11
CA THR A 38 -27.25 13.20 20.90
C THR A 38 -26.20 12.21 21.38
N GLU A 39 -26.48 10.91 21.24
CA GLU A 39 -25.46 9.86 21.31
C GLU A 39 -24.21 10.40 20.61
N ALA A 40 -23.15 10.63 21.39
CA ALA A 40 -21.83 10.86 20.82
C ALA A 40 -21.54 9.56 20.07
N ALA A 41 -21.75 9.56 18.74
CA ALA A 41 -21.38 8.45 17.88
C ALA A 41 -19.94 8.09 18.26
N MET A 42 -19.76 6.89 18.82
CA MET A 42 -18.47 6.41 19.30
C MET A 42 -17.49 6.56 18.14
N ALA A 43 -16.60 7.54 18.26
CA ALA A 43 -15.75 7.91 17.16
C ALA A 43 -14.79 6.74 16.84
N PRO A 44 -14.41 6.54 15.57
CA PRO A 44 -13.84 5.27 15.11
C PRO A 44 -12.54 4.94 15.85
N SER A 45 -12.39 3.66 16.22
CA SER A 45 -11.19 3.09 16.87
C SER A 45 -10.23 2.43 15.87
N THR A 46 -10.67 2.28 14.62
CA THR A 46 -9.91 1.70 13.51
C THR A 46 -9.94 2.63 12.31
N LEU A 47 -8.99 2.42 11.41
CA LEU A 47 -8.96 2.93 10.05
C LEU A 47 -9.41 1.80 9.12
N GLY A 48 -10.53 1.96 8.44
CA GLY A 48 -10.97 1.06 7.38
C GLY A 48 -10.12 1.30 6.11
N LEU A 49 -9.34 0.31 5.71
CA LEU A 49 -8.41 0.41 4.58
C LEU A 49 -8.73 -0.64 3.50
N LEU A 50 -8.80 -0.20 2.26
CA LEU A 50 -8.74 -1.07 1.07
C LEU A 50 -7.45 -0.81 0.29
N MET A 51 -6.57 -1.80 0.23
CA MET A 51 -5.37 -1.79 -0.62
C MET A 51 -5.60 -2.71 -1.82
N LEU A 52 -5.65 -2.17 -3.04
CA LEU A 52 -5.83 -2.94 -4.27
C LEU A 52 -4.58 -2.81 -5.15
N THR A 53 -4.16 -3.90 -5.76
CA THR A 53 -3.08 -3.92 -6.75
C THR A 53 -3.55 -4.44 -8.10
N PHE A 54 -3.06 -3.82 -9.17
CA PHE A 54 -3.42 -4.21 -10.52
C PHE A 54 -2.32 -3.85 -11.53
N ASN A 55 -1.87 -4.85 -12.28
CA ASN A 55 -1.10 -4.62 -13.50
C ASN A 55 -2.05 -4.30 -14.67
N CYS A 56 -1.98 -3.07 -15.17
CA CYS A 56 -2.91 -2.52 -16.16
C CYS A 56 -2.56 -2.87 -17.61
N ALA A 57 -1.45 -3.59 -17.84
CA ALA A 57 -0.96 -3.99 -19.15
C ALA A 57 -0.87 -2.82 -20.18
N LYS A 58 -0.58 -1.61 -19.68
CA LYS A 58 -0.40 -0.36 -20.44
C LYS A 58 -1.66 0.13 -21.16
N LYS A 59 -2.85 -0.29 -20.72
CA LYS A 59 -4.14 0.09 -21.33
C LYS A 59 -5.03 0.84 -20.36
N LEU A 60 -5.88 1.70 -20.93
CA LEU A 60 -6.97 2.32 -20.20
C LEU A 60 -7.96 1.26 -19.70
N VAL A 61 -8.40 1.42 -18.47
CA VAL A 61 -9.43 0.58 -17.86
C VAL A 61 -10.83 1.07 -18.25
N ASN A 62 -11.77 0.13 -18.38
CA ASN A 62 -13.19 0.47 -18.46
C ASN A 62 -13.66 0.85 -17.04
N VAL A 63 -14.21 2.05 -16.90
CA VAL A 63 -14.62 2.63 -15.61
C VAL A 63 -15.77 1.85 -14.99
N ASP A 64 -16.80 1.49 -15.78
CA ASP A 64 -17.99 0.81 -15.28
C ASP A 64 -17.66 -0.61 -14.79
N VAL A 65 -16.86 -1.35 -15.56
CA VAL A 65 -16.40 -2.70 -15.20
C VAL A 65 -15.55 -2.65 -13.92
N LEU A 66 -14.59 -1.71 -13.87
CA LEU A 66 -13.74 -1.57 -12.68
C LEU A 66 -14.54 -1.12 -11.47
N ALA A 67 -15.52 -0.22 -11.62
CA ALA A 67 -16.38 0.22 -10.54
C ALA A 67 -17.17 -0.95 -9.94
N ASN A 68 -17.74 -1.83 -10.75
CA ASN A 68 -18.43 -3.02 -10.26
C ASN A 68 -17.50 -3.96 -9.48
N HIS A 69 -16.25 -4.11 -9.92
CA HIS A 69 -15.24 -4.88 -9.20
C HIS A 69 -14.85 -4.20 -7.86
N VAL A 70 -14.62 -2.89 -7.86
CA VAL A 70 -14.31 -2.12 -6.64
C VAL A 70 -15.49 -2.14 -5.67
N HIS A 71 -16.73 -2.05 -6.16
CA HIS A 71 -17.94 -2.19 -5.35
C HIS A 71 -17.98 -3.57 -4.67
N THR A 72 -17.65 -4.65 -5.39
CA THR A 72 -17.53 -5.99 -4.79
C THR A 72 -16.51 -6.00 -3.66
N ALA A 73 -15.35 -5.36 -3.84
CA ALA A 73 -14.34 -5.23 -2.79
C ALA A 73 -14.80 -4.35 -1.61
N PHE A 74 -15.64 -3.34 -1.84
CA PHE A 74 -16.28 -2.55 -0.78
C PHE A 74 -17.28 -3.36 0.03
N THR A 75 -18.07 -4.24 -0.60
CA THR A 75 -19.14 -4.98 0.09
C THR A 75 -18.70 -6.32 0.68
N ASN A 76 -17.53 -6.86 0.30
CA ASN A 76 -17.11 -8.18 0.76
C ASN A 76 -16.87 -8.22 2.28
N ASN A 77 -17.72 -8.95 3.00
CA ASN A 77 -17.72 -9.08 4.46
C ASN A 77 -17.72 -7.74 5.22
N ALA A 78 -18.28 -6.68 4.63
CA ALA A 78 -18.24 -5.34 5.21
C ALA A 78 -19.58 -4.59 5.08
N THR A 79 -19.85 -3.73 6.06
CA THR A 79 -21.07 -2.92 6.16
C THR A 79 -20.80 -1.41 6.12
N THR A 80 -19.55 -1.00 5.89
CA THR A 80 -19.16 0.40 5.74
C THR A 80 -18.21 0.57 4.55
N LEU A 81 -18.14 1.78 4.00
CA LEU A 81 -17.08 2.14 3.06
C LEU A 81 -15.73 2.22 3.79
N PRO A 82 -14.61 1.83 3.15
CA PRO A 82 -13.27 2.09 3.69
C PRO A 82 -13.03 3.59 3.86
N ASP A 83 -12.40 4.02 4.97
CA ASP A 83 -11.96 5.41 5.14
C ASP A 83 -10.91 5.80 4.08
N VAL A 84 -10.02 4.85 3.75
CA VAL A 84 -8.91 5.04 2.82
C VAL A 84 -8.89 3.93 1.79
N VAL A 85 -8.73 4.30 0.52
CA VAL A 85 -8.53 3.37 -0.60
C VAL A 85 -7.19 3.66 -1.26
N VAL A 86 -6.36 2.64 -1.44
CA VAL A 86 -5.04 2.77 -2.04
C VAL A 86 -4.90 1.82 -3.22
N PHE A 87 -4.55 2.35 -4.39
CA PHE A 87 -4.27 1.55 -5.58
C PHE A 87 -2.77 1.50 -5.86
N ALA A 88 -2.20 0.29 -5.86
CA ALA A 88 -0.84 -0.01 -6.31
C ALA A 88 -0.87 -0.55 -7.74
N LEU A 89 -0.59 0.32 -8.70
CA LEU A 89 -0.74 0.06 -10.13
C LEU A 89 0.61 -0.22 -10.81
N GLN A 90 0.63 -1.17 -11.73
CA GLN A 90 1.82 -1.48 -12.55
C GLN A 90 1.45 -1.43 -14.02
N GLU A 91 2.43 -1.06 -14.85
CA GLU A 91 2.20 -0.88 -16.29
C GLU A 91 0.99 0.02 -16.56
N VAL A 92 0.85 1.11 -15.80
CA VAL A 92 -0.36 1.96 -15.87
C VAL A 92 -0.58 2.54 -17.27
N ALA A 93 0.50 2.83 -17.98
CA ALA A 93 0.50 3.45 -19.30
C ALA A 93 1.69 2.96 -20.15
N PRO A 94 1.72 3.28 -21.47
CA PRO A 94 2.91 3.11 -22.28
C PRO A 94 4.15 3.78 -21.66
N LEU A 95 5.31 3.16 -21.87
CA LEU A 95 6.56 3.58 -21.22
C LEU A 95 6.94 5.02 -21.57
N SER A 96 6.69 5.45 -22.80
CA SER A 96 6.91 6.83 -23.26
C SER A 96 6.16 7.85 -22.40
N SER A 97 4.85 7.66 -22.24
CA SER A 97 4.01 8.51 -21.39
C SER A 97 4.51 8.55 -19.95
N ALA A 98 4.83 7.37 -19.39
CA ALA A 98 5.21 7.23 -18.00
C ALA A 98 6.60 7.82 -17.67
N PHE A 99 7.50 7.90 -18.65
CA PHE A 99 8.83 8.47 -18.46
C PHE A 99 8.88 9.98 -18.67
N ILE A 100 8.11 10.53 -19.60
CA ILE A 100 8.16 11.95 -19.93
C ILE A 100 7.66 12.80 -18.76
N SER A 101 6.42 12.59 -18.33
CA SER A 101 5.81 13.40 -17.27
C SER A 101 4.59 12.71 -16.68
N SER A 102 4.35 12.92 -15.38
CA SER A 102 3.14 12.46 -14.69
C SER A 102 1.86 12.99 -15.34
N ARG A 103 1.90 14.16 -16.02
CA ARG A 103 0.74 14.73 -16.74
C ARG A 103 0.20 13.81 -17.83
N TYR A 104 1.05 12.99 -18.44
CA TYR A 104 0.60 12.00 -19.44
C TYR A 104 -0.09 10.77 -18.80
N LEU A 105 -0.09 10.69 -17.46
CA LEU A 105 -0.79 9.67 -16.69
C LEU A 105 -2.14 10.15 -16.16
N ASP A 106 -2.45 11.45 -16.26
CA ASP A 106 -3.67 12.04 -15.69
C ASP A 106 -4.94 11.35 -16.23
N GLU A 107 -5.00 11.04 -17.53
CA GLU A 107 -6.13 10.31 -18.11
C GLU A 107 -6.24 8.90 -17.50
N TYR A 108 -5.12 8.22 -17.29
CA TYR A 108 -5.12 6.87 -16.73
C TYR A 108 -5.59 6.91 -15.27
N PHE A 109 -5.10 7.85 -14.48
CA PHE A 109 -5.49 8.02 -13.07
C PHE A 109 -6.95 8.44 -12.93
N ALA A 110 -7.46 9.31 -13.81
CA ALA A 110 -8.86 9.73 -13.82
C ALA A 110 -9.83 8.55 -13.93
N ARG A 111 -9.51 7.51 -14.74
CA ARG A 111 -10.34 6.31 -14.84
C ARG A 111 -10.48 5.57 -13.50
N PHE A 112 -9.43 5.54 -12.69
CA PHE A 112 -9.47 4.92 -11.35
C PHE A 112 -10.23 5.79 -10.35
N ASP A 113 -10.07 7.12 -10.41
CA ASP A 113 -10.85 8.08 -9.61
C ASP A 113 -12.35 7.97 -9.88
N ASP A 114 -12.73 7.92 -11.16
CA ASP A 114 -14.12 7.77 -11.58
C ASP A 114 -14.69 6.41 -11.13
N ALA A 115 -13.91 5.32 -11.24
CA ALA A 115 -14.35 3.99 -10.85
C ALA A 115 -14.57 3.86 -9.33
N VAL A 116 -13.68 4.41 -8.51
CA VAL A 116 -13.83 4.42 -7.04
C VAL A 116 -15.07 5.19 -6.63
N ASN A 117 -15.28 6.37 -7.21
CA ASN A 117 -16.43 7.20 -6.89
C ASN A 117 -17.75 6.60 -7.43
N LEU A 118 -17.73 5.92 -8.57
CA LEU A 118 -18.89 5.19 -9.07
C LEU A 118 -19.26 4.00 -8.16
N ALA A 119 -18.26 3.23 -7.72
CA ALA A 119 -18.45 2.14 -6.76
C ALA A 119 -19.03 2.63 -5.42
N ALA A 120 -18.53 3.76 -4.90
CA ALA A 120 -19.01 4.35 -3.66
C ALA A 120 -20.48 4.79 -3.76
N ARG A 121 -20.87 5.41 -4.89
CA ARG A 121 -22.28 5.77 -5.13
C ARG A 121 -23.20 4.56 -5.20
N GLN A 122 -22.77 3.49 -5.88
CA GLN A 122 -23.54 2.23 -5.95
C GLN A 122 -23.77 1.65 -4.54
N TYR A 123 -22.73 1.70 -3.69
CA TYR A 123 -22.81 1.28 -2.30
C TYR A 123 -23.84 2.10 -1.51
N GLU A 124 -23.75 3.43 -1.60
CA GLU A 124 -24.67 4.36 -0.92
C GLU A 124 -26.12 4.18 -1.38
N SER A 125 -26.35 4.00 -2.68
CA SER A 125 -27.70 3.81 -3.23
C SER A 125 -28.35 2.50 -2.78
N ASN A 126 -27.56 1.43 -2.62
CA ASN A 126 -28.06 0.13 -2.15
C ASN A 126 -28.42 0.14 -0.66
N GLY A 127 -27.85 1.05 0.14
CA GLY A 127 -28.16 1.23 1.56
C GLY A 127 -29.46 2.01 1.83
N THR A 128 -29.92 2.81 0.87
CA THR A 128 -31.19 3.56 0.94
C THR A 128 -32.35 2.76 0.35
N THR A 129 -32.82 1.74 1.06
CA THR A 129 -34.21 1.28 0.90
C THR A 129 -35.12 2.15 1.77
N GLN A 130 -35.69 3.23 1.21
CA GLN A 130 -36.92 3.84 1.75
C GLN A 130 -37.63 4.73 0.72
N GLU A 131 -38.88 4.33 0.43
CA GLU A 131 -40.06 5.16 0.12
C GLU A 131 -39.95 6.17 -1.03
N GLU A 132 -40.22 5.70 -2.27
CA GLU A 132 -40.81 6.60 -3.26
C GLU A 132 -42.23 7.00 -2.80
N PRO A 133 -42.56 8.30 -2.66
CA PRO A 133 -43.95 8.73 -2.58
C PRO A 133 -44.65 8.44 -3.92
N PRO A 134 -45.97 8.19 -3.95
CA PRO A 134 -46.65 7.83 -5.17
C PRO A 134 -46.55 8.96 -6.20
N ALA A 135 -46.10 8.60 -7.39
CA ALA A 135 -45.92 9.48 -8.54
C ALA A 135 -47.16 10.35 -8.80
N SER A 136 -47.02 11.68 -8.66
CA SER A 136 -47.94 12.61 -9.28
C SER A 136 -47.52 12.81 -10.74
N VAL A 137 -48.36 12.31 -11.64
CA VAL A 137 -48.23 12.50 -13.08
C VAL A 137 -48.43 13.98 -13.42
N ALA A 138 -47.33 14.67 -13.74
CA ALA A 138 -47.37 15.90 -14.52
C ALA A 138 -46.09 16.00 -15.36
N GLN A 139 -46.22 15.63 -16.64
CA GLN A 139 -45.21 15.89 -17.66
C GLN A 139 -45.14 17.39 -17.92
N THR A 140 -43.97 17.97 -17.71
CA THR A 140 -43.54 19.19 -18.41
C THR A 140 -42.12 18.99 -18.89
N ALA A 141 -41.96 19.06 -20.21
CA ALA A 141 -40.67 19.02 -20.89
C ALA A 141 -39.80 20.19 -20.40
N SER A 142 -38.69 19.88 -19.75
CA SER A 142 -37.62 20.83 -19.45
C SER A 142 -36.36 20.47 -20.22
N SER A 143 -35.77 21.50 -20.82
CA SER A 143 -34.49 21.57 -21.51
C SER A 143 -33.35 20.82 -20.82
N PRO A 144 -32.25 20.45 -21.53
CA PRO A 144 -31.11 19.78 -20.91
C PRO A 144 -30.42 20.73 -19.94
N GLU A 145 -30.73 20.57 -18.66
CA GLU A 145 -29.98 21.16 -17.57
C GLU A 145 -28.55 20.59 -17.62
N PRO A 146 -27.49 21.41 -17.48
CA PRO A 146 -26.13 20.88 -17.39
C PRO A 146 -26.08 19.86 -16.24
N PRO A 147 -25.40 18.71 -16.40
CA PRO A 147 -25.37 17.70 -15.36
C PRO A 147 -24.87 18.36 -14.07
N SER A 148 -25.70 18.34 -13.03
CA SER A 148 -25.31 18.74 -11.67
C SER A 148 -23.98 18.07 -11.33
N PRO A 149 -23.01 18.77 -10.71
CA PRO A 149 -21.72 18.17 -10.38
C PRO A 149 -21.96 16.89 -9.60
N GLN A 150 -21.58 15.76 -10.20
CA GLN A 150 -21.84 14.44 -9.62
C GLN A 150 -21.17 14.38 -8.24
N ARG A 151 -21.96 14.03 -7.21
CA ARG A 151 -21.46 13.91 -5.84
C ARG A 151 -20.32 12.89 -5.80
N ARG A 152 -19.16 13.31 -5.29
CA ARG A 152 -17.97 12.47 -5.09
C ARG A 152 -17.88 12.12 -3.62
N SER A 153 -17.73 10.83 -3.31
CA SER A 153 -17.56 10.34 -1.94
C SER A 153 -16.07 10.31 -1.57
N TYR A 154 -15.20 9.94 -2.50
CA TYR A 154 -13.75 9.89 -2.29
C TYR A 154 -13.04 11.05 -2.99
N THR A 155 -12.02 11.57 -2.32
CA THR A 155 -11.06 12.54 -2.88
C THR A 155 -9.74 11.84 -3.17
N LEU A 156 -9.19 11.99 -4.39
CA LEU A 156 -7.82 11.61 -4.71
C LEU A 156 -6.84 12.57 -4.02
N VAL A 157 -6.29 12.14 -2.89
CA VAL A 157 -5.38 12.94 -2.05
C VAL A 157 -3.97 12.98 -2.66
N ALA A 158 -3.52 11.86 -3.24
CA ALA A 158 -2.19 11.78 -3.83
C ALA A 158 -2.11 10.77 -4.97
N ALA A 159 -1.40 11.15 -6.04
CA ALA A 159 -0.99 10.26 -7.12
C ALA A 159 0.51 10.41 -7.36
N ARG A 160 1.27 9.31 -7.29
CA ARG A 160 2.72 9.30 -7.49
C ARG A 160 3.12 8.11 -8.35
N ASN A 161 4.23 8.22 -9.08
CA ASN A 161 4.71 7.16 -9.94
C ASN A 161 6.24 7.15 -10.08
N VAL A 162 6.79 5.97 -10.27
CA VAL A 162 8.16 5.74 -10.77
C VAL A 162 8.06 4.96 -12.07
N GLY A 163 8.46 5.59 -13.17
CA GLY A 163 8.09 5.12 -14.50
C GLY A 163 6.59 4.82 -14.57
N TYR A 164 6.24 3.62 -15.00
CA TYR A 164 4.85 3.16 -15.13
C TYR A 164 4.29 2.39 -13.91
N THR A 165 4.99 2.44 -12.77
CA THR A 165 4.50 1.92 -11.48
C THR A 165 3.95 3.10 -10.70
N ALA A 166 2.69 3.05 -10.29
CA ALA A 166 2.01 4.17 -9.67
C ALA A 166 1.31 3.76 -8.36
N ILE A 167 1.11 4.74 -7.49
CA ILE A 167 0.31 4.62 -6.29
C ILE A 167 -0.68 5.78 -6.22
N LEU A 168 -1.95 5.45 -5.98
CA LEU A 168 -3.04 6.41 -5.80
C LEU A 168 -3.61 6.25 -4.38
N LEU A 169 -3.77 7.36 -3.66
CA LEU A 169 -4.35 7.42 -2.32
C LEU A 169 -5.65 8.22 -2.38
N PHE A 170 -6.75 7.56 -2.06
CA PHE A 170 -8.08 8.16 -1.92
C PHE A 170 -8.50 8.16 -0.46
N ALA A 171 -9.18 9.22 -0.04
CA ALA A 171 -9.75 9.32 1.30
C ALA A 171 -11.21 9.73 1.22
N LEU A 172 -12.04 9.12 2.07
CA LEU A 172 -13.44 9.50 2.26
C LEU A 172 -13.52 10.90 2.92
N ASP A 173 -12.61 11.14 3.87
CA ASP A 173 -12.41 12.44 4.52
C ASP A 173 -10.94 12.87 4.34
N PRO A 174 -10.64 13.77 3.38
CA PRO A 174 -9.26 14.18 3.10
C PRO A 174 -8.61 14.97 4.24
N ASP A 175 -9.37 15.61 5.12
CA ASP A 175 -8.84 16.42 6.23
C ASP A 175 -8.19 15.56 7.32
N ARG A 176 -8.51 14.25 7.34
CA ARG A 176 -7.88 13.25 8.21
C ARG A 176 -6.48 12.84 7.73
N ILE A 177 -6.11 13.15 6.49
CA ILE A 177 -4.80 12.80 5.93
C ILE A 177 -3.83 13.97 6.11
N ARG A 178 -2.84 13.78 6.98
CA ARG A 178 -1.84 14.79 7.36
C ARG A 178 -0.42 14.30 7.08
N ASN A 179 0.53 15.23 7.06
CA ASN A 179 1.97 14.94 6.93
C ASN A 179 2.32 14.01 5.75
N LEU A 180 1.67 14.23 4.61
CA LEU A 180 1.85 13.41 3.42
C LEU A 180 3.29 13.50 2.89
N LYS A 181 3.98 12.36 2.85
CA LYS A 181 5.31 12.17 2.26
C LYS A 181 5.24 11.15 1.14
N HIS A 182 6.21 11.21 0.23
CA HIS A 182 6.35 10.27 -0.86
C HIS A 182 7.80 9.86 -1.05
N ALA A 183 8.00 8.68 -1.62
CA ALA A 183 9.31 8.12 -1.94
C ALA A 183 9.22 7.34 -3.25
N GLU A 184 10.34 7.23 -3.97
CA GLU A 184 10.42 6.41 -5.17
C GLU A 184 11.79 5.76 -5.30
N VAL A 185 11.83 4.57 -5.93
CA VAL A 185 13.07 3.87 -6.27
C VAL A 185 12.91 3.13 -7.58
N GLY A 186 13.86 3.32 -8.50
CA GLY A 186 13.97 2.58 -9.74
C GLY A 186 15.06 1.51 -9.63
N PHE A 187 14.81 0.33 -10.20
CA PHE A 187 15.78 -0.77 -10.26
C PHE A 187 15.61 -1.61 -11.53
N GLY A 188 15.04 -1.00 -12.57
CA GLY A 188 14.94 -1.54 -13.90
C GLY A 188 16.27 -1.51 -14.64
N THR A 189 16.20 -1.43 -15.97
CA THR A 189 17.42 -1.34 -16.79
C THR A 189 18.09 0.00 -16.52
N ALA A 190 19.40 -0.01 -16.22
CA ALA A 190 20.14 1.19 -15.82
C ALA A 190 19.47 1.96 -14.64
N GLU A 191 18.90 1.24 -13.67
CA GLU A 191 18.18 1.81 -12.52
C GLU A 191 16.92 2.62 -12.87
N MET A 192 16.44 2.53 -14.10
CA MET A 192 15.24 3.23 -14.55
C MET A 192 13.95 2.61 -13.98
N GLY A 193 12.88 3.41 -13.93
CA GLY A 193 11.57 3.09 -13.37
C GLY A 193 10.69 2.14 -14.20
N ASN A 194 11.23 1.45 -15.20
CA ASN A 194 10.49 0.34 -15.85
C ASN A 194 10.35 -0.88 -14.93
N LYS A 195 11.08 -0.90 -13.81
CA LYS A 195 10.81 -1.68 -12.60
C LYS A 195 11.18 -0.80 -11.42
N GLY A 196 10.39 -0.82 -10.36
CA GLY A 196 10.57 0.11 -9.27
C GLY A 196 9.53 -0.05 -8.19
N ALA A 197 9.61 0.82 -7.20
CA ALA A 197 8.57 1.00 -6.21
C ALA A 197 8.34 2.48 -5.91
N VAL A 198 7.10 2.81 -5.59
CA VAL A 198 6.69 4.15 -5.16
C VAL A 198 5.93 4.02 -3.85
N GLY A 199 6.20 4.92 -2.91
CA GLY A 199 5.64 4.89 -1.57
C GLY A 199 4.91 6.19 -1.23
N ILE A 200 3.87 6.07 -0.42
CA ILE A 200 3.19 7.18 0.26
C ILE A 200 3.24 6.90 1.77
N ARG A 201 3.55 7.92 2.56
CA ARG A 201 3.45 7.89 4.02
C ARG A 201 2.58 9.04 4.47
N ALA A 202 1.62 8.79 5.36
CA ALA A 202 0.76 9.83 5.90
C ALA A 202 0.35 9.51 7.34
N LEU A 203 0.02 10.55 8.09
CA LEU A 203 -0.67 10.45 9.37
C LEU A 203 -2.18 10.45 9.10
N TYR A 204 -2.89 9.44 9.57
CA TYR A 204 -4.34 9.44 9.63
C TYR A 204 -4.78 9.92 11.02
N ASP A 205 -5.55 11.00 11.11
CA ASP A 205 -5.91 11.68 12.36
C ASP A 205 -7.43 11.97 12.39
N VAL A 206 -8.16 11.28 13.27
CA VAL A 206 -9.64 11.26 13.24
C VAL A 206 -10.27 12.58 13.70
N ASP A 207 -9.72 13.21 14.73
CA ASP A 207 -10.27 14.44 15.33
C ASP A 207 -9.33 15.63 15.21
N GLY A 208 -8.19 15.44 14.56
CA GLY A 208 -7.21 16.48 14.34
C GLY A 208 -6.43 16.87 15.59
N THR A 209 -6.67 16.20 16.72
CA THR A 209 -5.99 16.46 18.00
C THR A 209 -4.68 15.69 18.13
N GLY A 210 -4.43 14.73 17.24
CA GLY A 210 -3.28 13.84 17.30
C GLY A 210 -3.38 12.75 18.39
N THR A 211 -4.48 12.69 19.15
CA THR A 211 -4.68 11.66 20.18
C THR A 211 -5.19 10.34 19.59
N ARG A 212 -6.00 10.42 18.53
CA ARG A 212 -6.53 9.26 17.80
C ARG A 212 -6.01 9.28 16.38
N CYS A 213 -4.72 8.98 16.29
CA CYS A 213 -4.00 8.98 15.03
C CYS A 213 -3.14 7.73 14.88
N THR A 214 -2.79 7.43 13.63
CA THR A 214 -1.78 6.43 13.31
C THR A 214 -1.06 6.81 12.03
N GLU A 215 0.23 6.50 11.92
CA GLU A 215 1.01 6.76 10.71
C GLU A 215 1.04 5.51 9.84
N VAL A 216 0.67 5.65 8.57
CA VAL A 216 0.58 4.53 7.63
C VAL A 216 1.47 4.78 6.42
N THR A 217 2.25 3.76 6.07
CA THR A 217 3.11 3.71 4.90
C THR A 217 2.57 2.68 3.90
N PHE A 218 2.35 3.11 2.67
CA PHE A 218 1.93 2.27 1.55
C PHE A 218 3.03 2.22 0.50
N VAL A 219 3.30 1.04 -0.05
CA VAL A 219 4.28 0.83 -1.11
C VAL A 219 3.64 0.07 -2.27
N ALA A 220 3.72 0.64 -3.47
CA ALA A 220 3.39 -0.03 -4.72
C ALA A 220 4.68 -0.47 -5.40
N ALA A 221 4.83 -1.77 -5.70
CA ALA A 221 6.05 -2.33 -6.28
C ALA A 221 5.80 -3.08 -7.60
N HIS A 222 6.80 -3.07 -8.48
CA HIS A 222 6.83 -3.87 -9.70
C HIS A 222 8.21 -4.52 -9.84
N LEU A 223 8.30 -5.81 -9.50
CA LEU A 223 9.57 -6.53 -9.44
C LEU A 223 9.92 -7.21 -10.77
N ALA A 224 11.15 -7.73 -10.88
CA ALA A 224 11.63 -8.38 -12.09
C ALA A 224 10.75 -9.56 -12.54
N ALA A 225 10.31 -9.48 -13.79
CA ALA A 225 9.50 -10.50 -14.45
C ALA A 225 10.33 -11.73 -14.88
N MET A 226 9.66 -12.75 -15.42
CA MET A 226 10.19 -14.03 -15.91
C MET A 226 10.49 -15.05 -14.79
N GLU A 227 10.31 -16.32 -15.11
CA GLU A 227 10.37 -17.46 -14.19
C GLU A 227 11.73 -17.56 -13.49
N TRP A 228 12.82 -17.42 -14.25
CA TRP A 228 14.20 -17.58 -13.78
C TRP A 228 14.73 -16.42 -12.93
N ASN A 229 14.03 -15.29 -12.86
CA ASN A 229 14.52 -14.08 -12.19
C ASN A 229 14.24 -14.04 -10.67
N LEU A 230 14.17 -15.20 -10.01
CA LEU A 230 13.88 -15.29 -8.57
C LEU A 230 14.89 -14.48 -7.73
N ALA A 231 16.19 -14.70 -7.95
CA ALA A 231 17.24 -13.96 -7.25
C ALA A 231 17.15 -12.45 -7.50
N ARG A 232 16.77 -12.04 -8.72
CA ARG A 232 16.59 -10.63 -9.08
C ARG A 232 15.39 -10.01 -8.37
N ARG A 233 14.29 -10.74 -8.15
CA ARG A 233 13.15 -10.26 -7.35
C ARG A 233 13.52 -10.02 -5.89
N ASN A 234 14.28 -10.93 -5.29
CA ASN A 234 14.80 -10.73 -3.93
C ASN A 234 15.74 -9.51 -3.86
N ALA A 235 16.62 -9.36 -4.86
CA ALA A 235 17.49 -8.19 -4.96
C ALA A 235 16.70 -6.88 -5.19
N ASN A 236 15.58 -6.93 -5.91
CA ASN A 236 14.69 -5.78 -6.06
C ASN A 236 14.04 -5.39 -4.73
N TRP A 237 13.58 -6.36 -3.94
CA TRP A 237 13.13 -6.06 -2.58
C TRP A 237 14.24 -5.43 -1.74
N ALA A 238 15.47 -5.94 -1.81
CA ALA A 238 16.61 -5.33 -1.14
C ALA A 238 16.86 -3.88 -1.58
N ALA A 239 16.75 -3.59 -2.88
CA ALA A 239 16.86 -2.24 -3.41
C ALA A 239 15.75 -1.31 -2.88
N ILE A 240 14.53 -1.82 -2.70
CA ILE A 240 13.43 -1.07 -2.08
C ILE A 240 13.79 -0.69 -0.65
N VAL A 241 14.23 -1.63 0.17
CA VAL A 241 14.59 -1.36 1.57
C VAL A 241 15.75 -0.36 1.66
N ARG A 242 16.74 -0.44 0.75
CA ARG A 242 17.89 0.46 0.70
C ARG A 242 17.54 1.88 0.26
N GLY A 243 16.69 2.02 -0.76
CA GLY A 243 16.57 3.26 -1.53
C GLY A 243 15.21 3.95 -1.46
N LEU A 244 14.14 3.29 -0.99
CA LEU A 244 12.82 3.89 -0.87
C LEU A 244 12.72 4.68 0.45
N THR A 245 13.29 5.88 0.48
CA THR A 245 13.32 6.74 1.68
C THR A 245 12.39 7.94 1.57
N PHE A 246 11.70 8.27 2.67
CA PHE A 246 10.73 9.38 2.80
C PHE A 246 11.41 10.68 3.29
N GLY A 247 12.68 10.84 2.93
CA GLY A 247 13.56 11.94 3.29
C GLY A 247 14.93 11.71 2.65
N ASP A 248 15.70 12.78 2.48
CA ASP A 248 17.02 12.74 1.87
C ASP A 248 18.06 12.28 2.92
N PRO A 249 18.71 11.11 2.75
CA PRO A 249 19.75 10.65 3.66
C PRO A 249 20.95 11.61 3.75
N GLU A 250 21.30 12.32 2.67
CA GLU A 250 22.45 13.23 2.68
C GLU A 250 22.23 14.41 3.63
N VAL A 251 21.00 14.89 3.75
CA VAL A 251 20.65 15.96 4.71
C VAL A 251 20.92 15.49 6.14
N ILE A 252 20.52 14.27 6.49
CA ILE A 252 20.78 13.68 7.81
C ILE A 252 22.28 13.57 8.08
N LEU A 253 23.06 13.11 7.09
CA LEU A 253 24.51 12.97 7.23
C LEU A 253 25.22 14.31 7.38
N ASN A 254 24.74 15.35 6.69
CA ASN A 254 25.33 16.68 6.73
C ASN A 254 25.00 17.42 8.03
N ASP A 255 23.74 17.35 8.48
CA ASP A 255 23.30 17.98 9.74
C ASP A 255 24.08 17.42 10.94
N LEU A 256 24.38 16.12 10.92
CA LEU A 256 25.10 15.45 11.99
C LEU A 256 26.62 15.61 11.88
N ARG A 257 27.19 15.92 10.70
CA ARG A 257 28.64 16.18 10.55
C ARG A 257 29.09 17.55 11.10
N GLY A 258 28.17 18.50 11.26
CA GLY A 258 28.46 19.85 11.77
C GLY A 258 29.40 20.68 10.86
N PRO A 259 29.56 21.99 11.13
CA PRO A 259 30.43 22.86 10.34
C PRO A 259 31.94 22.63 10.53
N GLU A 260 32.37 21.72 11.41
CA GLU A 260 33.80 21.51 11.74
C GLU A 260 34.46 20.28 11.07
N GLY A 261 33.73 19.51 10.26
CA GLY A 261 34.26 18.32 9.58
C GLY A 261 35.28 18.57 8.45
N GLY A 262 35.77 19.81 8.31
CA GLY A 262 36.72 20.25 7.29
C GLY A 262 38.12 20.62 7.82
N ARG A 263 38.56 20.10 8.97
CA ARG A 263 39.96 20.27 9.39
C ARG A 263 40.84 19.19 8.74
N GLU A 264 41.84 19.67 7.98
CA GLU A 264 42.92 18.90 7.36
C GLU A 264 43.53 17.85 8.29
N PRO A 265 44.09 16.75 7.75
CA PRO A 265 44.78 15.75 8.55
C PRO A 265 45.95 16.40 9.32
N ALA A 266 45.81 16.45 10.64
CA ALA A 266 46.87 16.91 11.52
C ALA A 266 48.11 16.02 11.33
N GLN A 267 49.25 16.65 11.08
CA GLN A 267 50.55 16.01 10.99
C GLN A 267 50.85 15.20 12.27
N PRO A 268 51.61 14.09 12.17
CA PRO A 268 51.93 13.28 13.33
C PRO A 268 52.92 14.05 14.23
N ALA A 269 52.43 14.55 15.36
CA ALA A 269 53.28 15.06 16.42
C ALA A 269 53.79 13.90 17.29
N GLU A 270 55.11 13.79 17.36
CA GLU A 270 55.84 12.84 18.19
C GLU A 270 55.61 13.10 19.70
N ASN A 271 55.49 12.00 20.45
CA ASN A 271 55.78 11.82 21.88
C ASN A 271 55.39 12.92 22.90
N SER A 272 54.47 12.59 23.81
CA SER A 272 54.78 12.54 25.25
C SER A 272 53.65 11.92 26.07
N ASP A 273 54.09 11.14 27.05
CA ASP A 273 53.36 10.39 28.05
C ASP A 273 52.80 11.33 29.14
N GLN A 274 51.49 11.23 29.43
CA GLN A 274 50.83 11.39 30.75
C GLN A 274 49.32 11.69 30.60
N GLY A 275 48.47 10.89 31.25
CA GLY A 275 47.10 11.27 31.61
C GLY A 275 45.98 10.43 30.99
N THR A 276 45.61 9.35 31.69
CA THR A 276 44.28 8.74 31.64
C THR A 276 43.19 9.77 31.94
N GLU A 277 42.14 9.83 31.08
CA GLU A 277 40.76 10.39 31.25
C GLU A 277 40.19 11.08 29.99
N GLY A 278 40.84 10.99 28.82
CA GLY A 278 40.30 11.56 27.56
C GLY A 278 39.73 10.55 26.54
N HIS A 279 40.02 9.25 26.70
CA HIS A 279 39.74 8.25 25.65
C HIS A 279 38.33 7.62 25.70
N GLY A 280 37.63 7.67 26.83
CA GLY A 280 36.24 7.19 26.94
C GLY A 280 35.25 8.16 26.30
N LEU A 281 35.39 9.45 26.59
CA LEU A 281 34.46 10.49 26.12
C LEU A 281 34.41 10.64 24.59
N LEU A 282 35.52 10.43 23.87
CA LEU A 282 35.53 10.48 22.41
C LEU A 282 34.89 9.24 21.76
N HIS A 283 35.04 8.07 22.40
CA HIS A 283 34.39 6.84 21.95
C HIS A 283 32.88 6.89 22.22
N ASP A 284 32.48 7.35 23.40
CA ASP A 284 31.08 7.51 23.80
C ASP A 284 30.35 8.53 22.90
N VAL A 285 31.00 9.64 22.54
CA VAL A 285 30.43 10.64 21.61
C VAL A 285 30.28 10.08 20.18
N HIS A 286 31.25 9.29 19.70
CA HIS A 286 31.12 8.63 18.40
C HIS A 286 30.00 7.58 18.40
N ASP A 287 29.86 6.80 19.47
CA ASP A 287 28.78 5.82 19.61
C ASP A 287 27.39 6.48 19.66
N GLU A 288 27.21 7.58 20.41
CA GLU A 288 25.95 8.33 20.46
C GLU A 288 25.58 8.92 19.09
N GLN A 289 26.55 9.51 18.39
CA GLN A 289 26.33 10.08 17.05
C GLN A 289 25.97 9.00 16.03
N HIS A 290 26.64 7.83 16.08
CA HIS A 290 26.30 6.69 15.25
C HIS A 290 24.87 6.18 15.50
N VAL A 291 24.44 6.09 16.76
CA VAL A 291 23.07 5.68 17.12
C VAL A 291 22.04 6.70 16.62
N GLN A 292 22.34 8.01 16.72
CA GLN A 292 21.47 9.06 16.20
C GLN A 292 21.31 8.98 14.67
N VAL A 293 22.40 8.81 13.93
CA VAL A 293 22.36 8.60 12.47
C VAL A 293 21.51 7.38 12.13
N GLN A 294 21.73 6.25 12.81
CA GLN A 294 20.98 5.01 12.56
C GLN A 294 19.48 5.19 12.81
N ARG A 295 19.09 5.83 13.92
CA ARG A 295 17.68 6.13 14.22
C ARG A 295 17.06 7.05 13.16
N ALA A 296 17.76 8.12 12.77
CA ALA A 296 17.27 9.05 11.73
C ALA A 296 17.14 8.36 10.36
N MET A 297 18.08 7.49 9.99
CA MET A 297 17.98 6.67 8.77
C MET A 297 16.81 5.70 8.82
N HIS A 298 16.57 5.08 9.98
CA HIS A 298 15.43 4.20 10.21
C HIS A 298 14.11 4.95 10.02
N ASP A 299 14.01 6.17 10.54
CA ASP A 299 12.81 7.00 10.44
C ASP A 299 12.46 7.41 9.00
N ILE A 300 13.44 7.55 8.11
CA ILE A 300 13.17 7.81 6.69
C ILE A 300 12.97 6.53 5.88
N SER A 301 13.36 5.36 6.38
CA SER A 301 13.24 4.09 5.66
C SER A 301 11.78 3.63 5.47
N VAL A 302 11.57 2.58 4.67
CA VAL A 302 10.27 1.91 4.54
C VAL A 302 9.77 1.27 5.84
N PHE A 303 10.69 0.88 6.74
CA PHE A 303 10.40 0.22 8.01
C PHE A 303 10.35 1.18 9.20
N LYS A 304 10.00 2.46 8.97
CA LYS A 304 9.89 3.46 10.04
C LYS A 304 9.18 2.86 11.28
N PRO A 305 9.82 2.87 12.47
CA PRO A 305 9.34 2.10 13.62
C PRO A 305 7.93 2.50 14.09
N SER A 306 7.59 3.79 13.91
CA SER A 306 6.32 4.40 14.33
C SER A 306 5.19 4.32 13.29
N SER A 307 5.33 3.49 12.25
CA SER A 307 4.35 3.41 11.16
C SER A 307 3.88 1.98 10.86
N HIS A 308 2.60 1.84 10.52
CA HIS A 308 2.11 0.65 9.81
C HIS A 308 2.68 0.62 8.39
N LEU A 309 2.94 -0.58 7.87
CA LEU A 309 3.49 -0.76 6.52
C LEU A 309 2.64 -1.74 5.73
N PHE A 310 2.20 -1.31 4.54
CA PHE A 310 1.53 -2.13 3.54
C PHE A 310 2.32 -2.11 2.25
N VAL A 311 2.54 -3.28 1.66
CA VAL A 311 3.25 -3.45 0.39
C VAL A 311 2.38 -4.21 -0.57
N ALA A 312 2.09 -3.66 -1.74
CA ALA A 312 1.31 -4.33 -2.76
C ALA A 312 1.94 -4.16 -4.14
N GLY A 313 1.64 -5.07 -5.06
CA GLY A 313 2.12 -4.97 -6.42
C GLY A 313 2.11 -6.25 -7.22
N ASP A 314 2.46 -6.13 -8.50
CA ASP A 314 3.00 -7.22 -9.30
C ASP A 314 4.43 -7.53 -8.83
N LEU A 315 4.51 -8.39 -7.81
CA LEU A 315 5.75 -8.87 -7.23
C LEU A 315 6.42 -9.94 -8.11
N ASN A 316 5.75 -10.39 -9.16
CA ASN A 316 6.27 -11.27 -10.21
C ASN A 316 6.85 -12.62 -9.75
N TYR A 317 6.65 -13.03 -8.49
CA TYR A 317 7.01 -14.37 -8.04
C TYR A 317 6.14 -15.41 -8.74
N ARG A 318 6.75 -16.55 -9.06
CA ARG A 318 6.17 -17.61 -9.90
C ARG A 318 6.07 -18.91 -9.11
N ILE A 319 5.40 -19.90 -9.69
CA ILE A 319 5.42 -21.28 -9.17
C ILE A 319 6.59 -22.12 -9.71
N SER A 320 7.34 -21.61 -10.68
CA SER A 320 8.46 -22.30 -11.33
C SER A 320 9.61 -21.34 -11.69
N THR A 321 10.83 -21.87 -11.76
CA THR A 321 12.03 -21.15 -12.23
C THR A 321 12.26 -21.29 -13.74
N SER A 322 11.45 -22.09 -14.43
CA SER A 322 11.51 -22.30 -15.89
C SER A 322 10.12 -22.18 -16.52
N SER A 323 10.09 -21.89 -17.83
CA SER A 323 8.86 -21.91 -18.63
C SER A 323 8.25 -23.33 -18.69
N PRO A 324 6.92 -23.45 -18.87
CA PRO A 324 6.27 -24.74 -19.01
C PRO A 324 6.73 -25.48 -20.28
N PRO A 325 7.00 -26.80 -20.21
CA PRO A 325 7.06 -27.65 -21.40
C PRO A 325 5.68 -27.79 -22.07
N PRO A 326 5.60 -28.28 -23.32
CA PRO A 326 4.34 -28.34 -24.09
C PRO A 326 3.19 -29.12 -23.44
N ASP A 327 3.50 -30.10 -22.58
CA ASP A 327 2.58 -31.01 -21.89
C ASP A 327 2.43 -30.68 -20.39
N ALA A 328 2.88 -29.49 -19.98
CA ALA A 328 2.82 -29.05 -18.59
C ALA A 328 1.38 -29.06 -18.04
N VAL A 329 1.25 -29.54 -16.82
CA VAL A 329 -0.02 -29.51 -16.08
C VAL A 329 -0.23 -28.12 -15.51
N PHE A 330 -1.40 -27.54 -15.79
CA PHE A 330 -1.78 -26.21 -15.31
C PHE A 330 -2.81 -26.32 -14.18
N PRO A 331 -2.82 -25.36 -13.25
CA PRO A 331 -3.88 -25.23 -12.25
C PRO A 331 -5.27 -25.18 -12.88
N SER A 332 -6.22 -25.89 -12.26
CA SER A 332 -7.65 -25.83 -12.56
C SER A 332 -8.38 -25.00 -11.50
N LEU A 333 -9.44 -24.32 -11.92
CA LEU A 333 -10.35 -23.62 -11.00
C LEU A 333 -11.48 -24.53 -10.50
N ASP A 334 -11.67 -25.70 -11.12
CA ASP A 334 -12.67 -26.69 -10.71
C ASP A 334 -12.19 -27.45 -9.45
N PRO A 335 -12.91 -27.38 -8.32
CA PRO A 335 -12.58 -28.11 -7.09
C PRO A 335 -12.59 -29.63 -7.25
N ALA A 336 -13.32 -30.17 -8.24
CA ALA A 336 -13.35 -31.60 -8.53
C ALA A 336 -12.13 -32.07 -9.34
N SER A 337 -11.34 -31.15 -9.89
CA SER A 337 -10.16 -31.48 -10.68
C SER A 337 -9.01 -31.96 -9.79
N PRO A 338 -8.25 -33.00 -10.20
CA PRO A 338 -7.01 -33.37 -9.50
C PRO A 338 -5.96 -32.24 -9.52
N ASN A 339 -6.10 -31.28 -10.43
CA ASN A 339 -5.22 -30.13 -10.58
C ASN A 339 -5.82 -28.86 -9.96
N TYR A 340 -6.74 -28.97 -9.00
CA TYR A 340 -7.32 -27.81 -8.33
C TYR A 340 -6.21 -26.89 -7.76
N TYR A 341 -6.31 -25.59 -8.04
CA TYR A 341 -5.20 -24.64 -7.87
C TYR A 341 -4.52 -24.61 -6.49
N PRO A 342 -5.19 -24.86 -5.33
CA PRO A 342 -4.52 -24.81 -4.05
C PRO A 342 -3.37 -25.81 -3.93
N ALA A 343 -3.40 -26.92 -4.69
CA ALA A 343 -2.32 -27.89 -4.74
C ALA A 343 -1.00 -27.30 -5.29
N PHE A 344 -1.06 -26.19 -6.03
CA PHE A 344 0.10 -25.52 -6.62
C PHE A 344 0.66 -24.40 -5.73
N LEU A 345 -0.11 -23.89 -4.76
CA LEU A 345 0.34 -22.80 -3.89
C LEU A 345 1.62 -23.14 -3.08
N PRO A 346 1.88 -24.38 -2.63
CA PRO A 346 3.15 -24.74 -1.99
C PRO A 346 4.39 -24.50 -2.88
N LEU A 347 4.23 -24.42 -4.20
CA LEU A 347 5.32 -24.13 -5.14
C LEU A 347 5.63 -22.63 -5.26
N ASP A 348 4.74 -21.76 -4.76
CA ASP A 348 4.85 -20.31 -4.84
C ASP A 348 6.19 -19.80 -4.26
N GLN A 349 6.97 -19.16 -5.13
CA GLN A 349 8.27 -18.64 -4.76
C GLN A 349 8.16 -17.57 -3.67
N LEU A 350 7.18 -16.66 -3.71
CA LEU A 350 7.09 -15.59 -2.70
C LEU A 350 6.92 -16.18 -1.31
N THR A 351 5.97 -17.11 -1.17
CA THR A 351 5.70 -17.79 0.11
C THR A 351 6.95 -18.50 0.65
N ARG A 352 7.69 -19.19 -0.21
CA ARG A 352 8.92 -19.92 0.17
C ARG A 352 10.07 -18.98 0.54
N GLU A 353 10.31 -17.95 -0.27
CA GLU A 353 11.39 -16.97 -0.04
C GLU A 353 11.13 -16.12 1.21
N ARG A 354 9.89 -15.68 1.43
CA ARG A 354 9.47 -14.92 2.62
C ARG A 354 9.63 -15.73 3.89
N ARG A 355 9.12 -16.97 3.91
CA ARG A 355 9.26 -17.88 5.07
C ARG A 355 10.72 -18.21 5.38
N ALA A 356 11.58 -18.20 4.38
CA ALA A 356 13.01 -18.41 4.55
C ALA A 356 13.79 -17.13 4.88
N GLY A 357 13.11 -15.99 5.07
CA GLY A 357 13.74 -14.71 5.44
C GLY A 357 14.65 -14.12 4.36
N ARG A 358 14.45 -14.45 3.07
CA ARG A 358 15.27 -13.94 1.95
C ARG A 358 14.69 -12.69 1.29
N THR A 359 13.43 -12.38 1.58
CA THR A 359 12.67 -11.27 1.00
C THR A 359 11.51 -10.92 1.92
N MET A 360 10.90 -9.74 1.75
CA MET A 360 9.74 -9.28 2.50
C MET A 360 9.91 -9.43 4.03
N HIS A 361 11.10 -9.07 4.54
CA HIS A 361 11.49 -9.23 5.95
C HIS A 361 10.42 -8.68 6.90
N GLY A 362 10.01 -9.50 7.87
CA GLY A 362 8.97 -9.16 8.87
C GLY A 362 7.54 -9.08 8.33
N LEU A 363 7.33 -8.99 7.02
CA LEU A 363 5.99 -8.84 6.46
C LEU A 363 5.17 -10.13 6.55
N SER A 364 3.92 -9.95 6.92
CA SER A 364 2.87 -10.95 6.92
C SER A 364 2.01 -10.84 5.67
N GLU A 365 1.39 -11.95 5.32
CA GLU A 365 0.44 -12.03 4.22
C GLU A 365 -0.72 -12.89 4.69
N HIS A 366 -1.95 -12.42 4.45
CA HIS A 366 -3.14 -13.18 4.78
C HIS A 366 -3.24 -14.44 3.90
N GLN A 367 -4.01 -15.44 4.33
CA GLN A 367 -4.11 -16.69 3.60
C GLN A 367 -4.66 -16.46 2.17
N VAL A 368 -3.88 -16.82 1.16
CA VAL A 368 -4.31 -16.76 -0.25
C VAL A 368 -5.34 -17.86 -0.49
N ARG A 369 -6.57 -17.46 -0.78
CA ARG A 369 -7.70 -18.37 -1.12
C ARG A 369 -8.21 -18.20 -2.55
N PHE A 370 -7.59 -17.34 -3.35
CA PHE A 370 -7.95 -17.08 -4.74
C PHE A 370 -7.02 -17.82 -5.73
N PRO A 371 -7.48 -18.08 -6.97
CA PRO A 371 -6.66 -18.71 -8.00
C PRO A 371 -5.49 -17.81 -8.47
N PRO A 372 -4.52 -18.37 -9.23
CA PRO A 372 -3.43 -17.58 -9.80
C PRO A 372 -3.94 -16.35 -10.57
N THR A 373 -3.26 -15.21 -10.46
CA THR A 373 -3.70 -13.93 -11.01
C THR A 373 -3.07 -13.61 -12.36
N TYR A 374 -2.13 -14.43 -12.82
CA TYR A 374 -1.39 -14.32 -14.07
C TYR A 374 -1.07 -15.72 -14.62
N LYS A 375 -0.93 -15.99 -15.91
CA LYS A 375 -1.17 -15.14 -17.08
C LYS A 375 -2.42 -15.60 -17.81
N TYR A 376 -3.35 -14.68 -18.02
CA TYR A 376 -4.59 -14.93 -18.72
C TYR A 376 -4.50 -14.48 -20.19
N ASP A 377 -5.04 -15.29 -21.09
CA ASP A 377 -5.36 -14.91 -22.46
C ASP A 377 -6.86 -14.62 -22.54
N ALA A 378 -7.23 -13.34 -22.56
CA ALA A 378 -8.61 -12.91 -22.74
C ALA A 378 -9.09 -13.24 -24.16
N GLN A 379 -10.16 -14.02 -24.28
CA GLN A 379 -10.73 -14.41 -25.57
C GLN A 379 -11.42 -13.21 -26.24
N PRO A 380 -11.41 -13.09 -27.58
CA PRO A 380 -12.01 -11.96 -28.28
C PRO A 380 -13.52 -11.82 -27.99
N LYS A 381 -14.05 -10.60 -28.07
CA LYS A 381 -15.49 -10.34 -27.95
C LYS A 381 -16.20 -11.06 -29.10
N ARG A 382 -17.19 -11.90 -28.79
CA ARG A 382 -18.04 -12.50 -29.82
C ARG A 382 -18.92 -11.39 -30.39
N GLU A 383 -18.78 -11.08 -31.68
CA GLU A 383 -19.45 -9.96 -32.36
C GLU A 383 -20.99 -10.07 -32.41
N ALA A 384 -21.58 -11.18 -31.97
CA ALA A 384 -22.96 -11.55 -32.26
C ALA A 384 -24.00 -11.28 -31.16
N VAL A 385 -23.65 -10.61 -30.05
CA VAL A 385 -24.64 -10.27 -29.00
C VAL A 385 -24.39 -8.84 -28.48
N PRO A 386 -25.21 -7.85 -28.88
CA PRO A 386 -25.32 -6.59 -28.16
C PRO A 386 -25.78 -6.92 -26.72
N ASP A 387 -25.19 -6.29 -25.70
CA ASP A 387 -25.48 -6.51 -24.26
C ASP A 387 -24.93 -7.79 -23.60
N GLN A 388 -23.85 -8.41 -24.11
CA GLN A 388 -23.04 -9.22 -23.19
C GLN A 388 -22.29 -8.30 -22.22
N ASP A 389 -22.67 -8.39 -20.94
CA ASP A 389 -22.04 -7.70 -19.82
C ASP A 389 -20.52 -7.72 -19.98
N GLU A 390 -19.90 -6.55 -20.09
CA GLU A 390 -18.42 -6.44 -20.05
C GLU A 390 -17.82 -6.96 -18.73
N ALA A 391 -18.68 -7.35 -17.78
CA ALA A 391 -18.35 -7.90 -16.47
C ALA A 391 -17.72 -9.29 -16.51
N GLU A 392 -18.11 -10.19 -17.44
CA GLU A 392 -17.51 -11.52 -17.53
C GLU A 392 -16.70 -11.70 -18.82
N VAL A 393 -15.37 -11.74 -18.66
CA VAL A 393 -14.42 -11.91 -19.76
C VAL A 393 -14.09 -13.39 -19.90
N PRO A 394 -14.45 -14.08 -21.00
CA PRO A 394 -13.98 -15.44 -21.22
C PRO A 394 -12.47 -15.46 -21.40
N TRP A 395 -11.78 -16.40 -20.76
CA TRP A 395 -10.31 -16.48 -20.78
C TRP A 395 -9.84 -17.93 -20.73
N THR A 396 -8.57 -18.13 -21.10
CA THR A 396 -7.80 -19.35 -20.83
C THR A 396 -6.44 -18.98 -20.25
N PHE A 397 -5.76 -19.90 -19.57
CA PHE A 397 -4.37 -19.66 -19.20
C PHE A 397 -3.44 -19.67 -20.42
N ALA A 398 -2.46 -18.77 -20.42
CA ALA A 398 -1.48 -18.67 -21.49
C ALA A 398 -0.51 -19.85 -21.47
N LYS A 399 -0.44 -20.63 -22.55
CA LYS A 399 0.31 -21.90 -22.59
C LYS A 399 1.82 -21.75 -22.40
N HIS A 400 2.40 -20.58 -22.68
CA HIS A 400 3.84 -20.31 -22.56
C HIS A 400 4.25 -19.79 -21.18
N ARG A 401 3.33 -19.71 -20.21
CA ARG A 401 3.59 -19.24 -18.84
C ARG A 401 2.84 -20.11 -17.84
N TYR A 402 3.54 -20.54 -16.79
CA TYR A 402 2.85 -21.17 -15.66
C TYR A 402 1.93 -20.16 -14.96
N PRO A 403 0.67 -20.50 -14.70
CA PRO A 403 -0.19 -19.65 -13.88
C PRO A 403 0.43 -19.42 -12.50
N SER A 404 0.52 -18.16 -12.07
CA SER A 404 1.23 -17.72 -10.86
C SER A 404 0.46 -16.61 -10.12
N TRP A 405 0.68 -16.52 -8.81
CA TRP A 405 0.18 -15.43 -7.94
C TRP A 405 1.18 -14.28 -7.92
N THR A 406 1.23 -13.54 -9.03
CA THR A 406 2.15 -12.42 -9.20
C THR A 406 1.74 -11.18 -8.41
N ASP A 407 0.44 -10.98 -8.24
CA ASP A 407 -0.18 -9.78 -7.67
C ASP A 407 -0.53 -10.03 -6.20
N ARG A 408 0.11 -9.31 -5.27
CA ARG A 408 0.08 -9.66 -3.83
C ARG A 408 -0.05 -8.41 -2.95
N VAL A 409 -0.57 -8.60 -1.74
CA VAL A 409 -0.65 -7.55 -0.72
C VAL A 409 -0.14 -8.12 0.60
N LEU A 410 0.88 -7.49 1.16
CA LEU A 410 1.53 -7.84 2.41
C LEU A 410 1.45 -6.66 3.37
N TYR A 411 1.55 -6.94 4.66
CA TYR A 411 1.54 -5.92 5.70
C TYR A 411 2.48 -6.29 6.85
N LEU A 412 3.03 -5.28 7.51
CA LEU A 412 3.81 -5.46 8.71
C LEU A 412 2.86 -5.51 9.91
N ASP A 413 2.73 -6.68 10.51
CA ASP A 413 1.83 -6.90 11.65
C ASP A 413 2.25 -6.06 12.87
N LEU A 414 1.35 -5.92 13.84
CA LEU A 414 1.62 -5.17 15.06
C LEU A 414 2.80 -5.79 15.82
N PRO A 415 3.68 -4.95 16.36
CA PRO A 415 4.85 -5.46 17.07
C PRO A 415 4.45 -6.12 18.40
N PRO A 416 5.29 -7.04 18.93
CA PRO A 416 4.98 -7.79 20.15
C PRO A 416 4.66 -6.91 21.37
N TRP A 417 5.33 -5.76 21.51
CA TRP A 417 5.12 -4.84 22.64
C TRP A 417 3.79 -4.07 22.58
N VAL A 418 3.14 -4.02 21.42
CA VAL A 418 1.78 -3.49 21.29
C VAL A 418 0.77 -4.60 21.59
N LYS A 419 1.01 -5.81 21.07
CA LYS A 419 0.14 -6.99 21.29
C LYS A 419 0.07 -7.45 22.75
N SER A 420 1.13 -7.21 23.52
CA SER A 420 1.21 -7.55 24.95
C SER A 420 0.51 -6.54 25.85
N ARG A 421 0.20 -5.33 25.36
CA ARG A 421 -0.65 -4.38 26.08
C ARG A 421 -2.08 -4.93 26.09
N GLY A 422 -2.77 -4.79 27.21
CA GLY A 422 -4.14 -5.28 27.37
C GLY A 422 -5.07 -4.81 26.24
N GLY A 423 -6.05 -5.64 25.86
CA GLY A 423 -6.97 -5.36 24.75
C GLY A 423 -6.57 -6.00 23.41
N HIS A 424 -5.37 -6.58 23.30
CA HIS A 424 -4.89 -7.38 22.16
C HIS A 424 -5.28 -6.80 20.79
N PRO A 425 -4.88 -5.54 20.48
CA PRO A 425 -5.16 -4.97 19.17
C PRO A 425 -4.54 -5.87 18.09
N SER A 426 -5.20 -5.96 16.95
CA SER A 426 -4.74 -6.67 15.75
C SER A 426 -5.19 -5.93 14.51
N ILE A 427 -4.44 -6.07 13.42
CA ILE A 427 -4.95 -5.71 12.09
C ILE A 427 -5.97 -6.78 11.72
N ASP A 428 -7.24 -6.41 11.68
CA ASP A 428 -8.32 -7.34 11.34
C ASP A 428 -8.48 -7.41 9.82
N VAL A 429 -8.39 -8.61 9.26
CA VAL A 429 -8.49 -8.82 7.81
C VAL A 429 -9.92 -9.18 7.47
N VAL A 430 -10.62 -8.22 6.86
CA VAL A 430 -12.02 -8.37 6.43
C VAL A 430 -12.11 -9.23 5.17
N ALA A 431 -11.23 -8.99 4.19
CA ALA A 431 -11.18 -9.76 2.95
C ALA A 431 -9.79 -9.70 2.29
N TYR A 432 -9.38 -10.80 1.66
CA TYR A 432 -8.19 -10.84 0.80
C TYR A 432 -8.47 -11.74 -0.41
N ASP A 433 -8.74 -11.12 -1.57
CA ASP A 433 -9.26 -11.82 -2.74
C ASP A 433 -8.80 -11.21 -4.07
N ALA A 434 -9.01 -11.96 -5.16
CA ALA A 434 -8.82 -11.49 -6.53
C ALA A 434 -10.15 -11.11 -7.18
N LEU A 435 -10.16 -10.02 -7.92
CA LEU A 435 -11.31 -9.57 -8.70
C LEU A 435 -11.34 -10.26 -10.08
N PRO A 436 -12.49 -10.27 -10.77
CA PRO A 436 -12.60 -10.85 -12.11
C PRO A 436 -11.62 -10.21 -13.11
N LEU A 437 -11.31 -10.95 -14.18
CA LEU A 437 -10.38 -10.50 -15.22
C LEU A 437 -10.97 -9.30 -15.97
N LEU A 438 -10.21 -8.20 -16.05
CA LEU A 438 -10.53 -7.10 -16.96
C LEU A 438 -9.90 -7.39 -18.33
N ARG A 439 -10.67 -7.19 -19.40
CA ARG A 439 -10.22 -7.40 -20.79
C ARG A 439 -8.99 -6.56 -21.18
N SER A 440 -8.75 -5.46 -20.49
CA SER A 440 -7.58 -4.61 -20.70
C SER A 440 -6.27 -5.31 -20.32
N SER A 441 -6.29 -6.29 -19.41
CA SER A 441 -5.09 -6.90 -18.83
C SER A 441 -5.08 -8.44 -18.92
N ASP A 442 -3.87 -9.00 -18.85
CA ASP A 442 -3.60 -10.42 -18.63
C ASP A 442 -3.44 -10.78 -17.15
N HIS A 443 -3.62 -9.79 -16.26
CA HIS A 443 -3.66 -9.93 -14.81
C HIS A 443 -5.06 -9.71 -14.25
N ARG A 444 -5.34 -10.34 -13.12
CA ARG A 444 -6.51 -10.03 -12.28
C ARG A 444 -6.12 -9.04 -11.17
N PRO A 445 -6.95 -8.03 -10.87
CA PRO A 445 -6.71 -7.19 -9.69
C PRO A 445 -6.79 -8.03 -8.41
N VAL A 446 -6.01 -7.68 -7.39
CA VAL A 446 -6.02 -8.31 -6.07
C VAL A 446 -6.21 -7.22 -5.01
N TYR A 447 -7.02 -7.47 -3.99
CA TYR A 447 -7.22 -6.49 -2.92
C TYR A 447 -7.14 -7.13 -1.54
N LEU A 448 -6.74 -6.31 -0.58
CA LEU A 448 -6.80 -6.56 0.85
C LEU A 448 -7.68 -5.48 1.48
N ARG A 449 -8.75 -5.89 2.16
CA ARG A 449 -9.57 -5.04 3.02
C ARG A 449 -9.27 -5.36 4.48
N VAL A 450 -8.90 -4.34 5.25
CA VAL A 450 -8.50 -4.49 6.66
C VAL A 450 -9.02 -3.34 7.51
N GLU A 451 -9.25 -3.63 8.79
CA GLU A 451 -9.43 -2.64 9.84
C GLU A 451 -8.12 -2.49 10.60
N VAL A 452 -7.48 -1.33 10.47
CA VAL A 452 -6.18 -1.04 11.08
C VAL A 452 -6.41 -0.32 12.41
N PRO A 453 -5.91 -0.83 13.55
CA PRO A 453 -6.11 -0.15 14.82
C PRO A 453 -5.39 1.19 14.85
N LEU A 454 -6.03 2.21 15.42
CA LEU A 454 -5.44 3.54 15.56
C LEU A 454 -4.42 3.57 16.71
N VAL A 455 -3.23 3.03 16.46
CA VAL A 455 -2.13 3.05 17.41
C VAL A 455 -1.29 4.32 17.20
N PRO A 456 -1.14 5.17 18.23
CA PRO A 456 -0.33 6.37 18.13
C PRO A 456 1.12 6.06 17.70
N PRO A 457 1.78 6.92 16.92
CA PRO A 457 3.14 6.69 16.43
C PRO A 457 4.15 6.34 17.54
N HIS A 458 4.06 6.99 18.70
CA HIS A 458 4.96 6.73 19.83
C HIS A 458 4.77 5.33 20.46
N ASP A 459 3.58 4.75 20.34
CA ASP A 459 3.25 3.43 20.88
C ASP A 459 3.64 2.30 19.91
N LEU A 460 3.65 2.58 18.61
CA LEU A 460 4.15 1.66 17.59
C LEU A 460 5.68 1.51 17.67
N SER A 461 6.40 2.56 18.05
CA SER A 461 7.85 2.52 18.22
C SER A 461 8.29 1.53 19.31
N PRO A 462 9.44 0.85 19.14
CA PRO A 462 10.03 0.02 20.18
C PRO A 462 10.25 0.82 21.48
N PRO A 463 9.83 0.32 22.64
CA PRO A 463 10.19 0.92 23.91
C PRO A 463 11.66 0.68 24.22
N ALA A 464 12.28 1.57 25.02
CA ALA A 464 13.70 1.46 25.39
C ALA A 464 14.06 0.09 26.02
N SER A 465 13.12 -0.56 26.72
CA SER A 465 13.31 -1.90 27.28
C SER A 465 13.50 -3.00 26.24
N VAL A 466 12.95 -2.82 25.03
CA VAL A 466 13.06 -3.77 23.92
C VAL A 466 14.34 -3.54 23.12
N GLU A 467 14.81 -2.30 22.99
CA GLU A 467 16.10 -1.99 22.35
C GLU A 467 17.29 -2.66 23.06
N HIS A 468 17.13 -3.05 24.33
CA HIS A 468 18.16 -3.73 25.14
C HIS A 468 17.85 -5.21 25.40
N ALA A 469 16.77 -5.75 24.85
CA ALA A 469 16.38 -7.14 25.07
C ALA A 469 17.19 -8.10 24.19
N ALA A 470 17.68 -9.19 24.80
CA ALA A 470 18.49 -10.22 24.12
C ALA A 470 17.66 -11.28 23.36
N ASP A 471 16.33 -11.12 23.28
CA ASP A 471 15.47 -12.11 22.63
C ASP A 471 15.61 -12.06 21.10
N SER A 472 15.98 -13.21 20.51
CA SER A 472 16.29 -13.35 19.08
C SER A 472 15.11 -12.99 18.18
N ASP A 473 13.87 -13.26 18.61
CA ASP A 473 12.70 -13.05 17.77
C ASP A 473 12.25 -11.59 17.77
N THR A 474 12.35 -10.91 18.90
CA THR A 474 12.09 -9.46 18.98
C THR A 474 13.14 -8.66 18.19
N LEU A 475 14.40 -9.10 18.19
CA LEU A 475 15.49 -8.49 17.40
C LEU A 475 15.34 -8.69 15.88
N LYS A 476 14.48 -9.62 15.43
CA LYS A 476 14.17 -9.81 14.00
C LYS A 476 13.08 -8.88 13.48
N ASP A 477 12.37 -8.16 14.36
CA ASP A 477 11.37 -7.19 13.92
C ASP A 477 12.08 -6.03 13.19
N PRO A 478 11.70 -5.74 11.92
CA PRO A 478 12.33 -4.67 11.15
C PRO A 478 12.27 -3.29 11.81
N ARG A 479 11.31 -3.05 12.72
CA ARG A 479 11.18 -1.79 13.48
C ARG A 479 12.24 -1.63 14.56
N VAL A 480 12.84 -2.72 15.04
CA VAL A 480 13.95 -2.67 16.01
C VAL A 480 15.27 -2.51 15.26
N ARG A 481 15.49 -3.36 14.24
CA ARG A 481 16.69 -3.34 13.43
C ARG A 481 16.34 -3.48 11.97
N LEU A 482 16.82 -2.52 11.16
CA LEU A 482 16.68 -2.62 9.72
C LEU A 482 17.32 -3.90 9.19
N PRO A 483 16.59 -4.70 8.40
CA PRO A 483 17.16 -5.92 7.82
C PRO A 483 18.23 -5.60 6.77
N ILE A 484 18.15 -4.42 6.16
CA ILE A 484 19.10 -3.91 5.16
C ILE A 484 19.26 -2.43 5.41
N GLU A 485 20.50 -1.95 5.47
CA GLU A 485 20.82 -0.54 5.69
C GLU A 485 20.37 0.34 4.53
N VAL A 486 20.00 1.58 4.86
CA VAL A 486 19.69 2.62 3.86
C VAL A 486 20.96 2.97 3.12
N ASP A 487 20.86 3.10 1.79
CA ASP A 487 21.95 3.55 0.94
C ASP A 487 21.84 5.07 0.69
N PRO A 488 22.72 5.89 1.27
CA PRO A 488 22.66 7.35 1.11
C PRO A 488 22.86 7.80 -0.34
N GLU A 489 23.60 7.04 -1.14
CA GLU A 489 23.91 7.39 -2.53
C GLU A 489 22.77 7.02 -3.50
N ALA A 490 21.72 6.34 -3.03
CA ALA A 490 20.60 5.95 -3.89
C ALA A 490 19.92 7.16 -4.55
N TRP A 491 19.88 8.31 -3.86
CA TRP A 491 19.30 9.54 -4.38
C TRP A 491 20.11 10.14 -5.53
N SER A 492 21.44 10.13 -5.46
CA SER A 492 22.30 10.67 -6.51
C SER A 492 22.19 9.82 -7.78
N ARG A 493 22.20 8.48 -7.65
CA ARG A 493 22.01 7.56 -8.78
C ARG A 493 20.61 7.70 -9.38
N ARG A 494 19.57 7.94 -8.57
CA ARG A 494 18.21 8.20 -9.04
C ARG A 494 18.11 9.46 -9.92
N ARG A 495 18.80 10.55 -9.57
CA ARG A 495 18.82 11.77 -10.38
C ARG A 495 19.39 11.49 -11.78
N VAL A 496 20.45 10.68 -11.86
CA VAL A 496 21.05 10.25 -13.15
C VAL A 496 20.07 9.35 -13.92
N ALA A 497 19.47 8.36 -13.27
CA ALA A 497 18.47 7.48 -13.89
C ALA A 497 17.28 8.28 -14.45
N ARG A 498 16.84 9.33 -13.76
CA ARG A 498 15.75 10.21 -14.22
C ARG A 498 16.08 10.96 -15.51
N GLN A 499 17.34 11.36 -15.71
CA GLN A 499 17.77 11.98 -16.97
C GLN A 499 17.67 10.98 -18.12
N TRP A 500 18.10 9.74 -17.90
CA TRP A 500 17.98 8.66 -18.89
C TRP A 500 16.52 8.31 -19.20
N GLU A 501 15.64 8.29 -18.20
CA GLU A 501 14.20 8.12 -18.41
C GLU A 501 13.64 9.17 -19.37
N LEU A 502 13.99 10.45 -19.20
CA LEU A 502 13.51 11.51 -20.09
C LEU A 502 14.00 11.30 -21.53
N VAL A 503 15.27 10.94 -21.72
CA VAL A 503 15.84 10.65 -23.05
C VAL A 503 15.13 9.48 -23.71
N VAL A 504 14.99 8.36 -22.98
CA VAL A 504 14.31 7.16 -23.48
C VAL A 504 12.82 7.42 -23.73
N GLY A 505 12.17 8.17 -22.85
CA GLY A 505 10.76 8.54 -22.95
C GLY A 505 10.47 9.38 -24.19
N TRP A 506 11.24 10.45 -24.42
CA TRP A 506 11.12 11.29 -25.61
C TRP A 506 11.50 10.54 -26.89
N GLY A 507 12.58 9.75 -26.87
CA GLY A 507 12.98 8.92 -28.01
C GLY A 507 11.88 7.94 -28.41
N ALA A 508 11.30 7.23 -27.44
CA ALA A 508 10.17 6.34 -27.66
C ALA A 508 8.94 7.11 -28.16
N PHE A 509 8.60 8.25 -27.56
CA PHE A 509 7.46 9.06 -27.98
C PHE A 509 7.60 9.51 -29.45
N LEU A 510 8.72 10.12 -29.81
CA LEU A 510 8.97 10.60 -31.16
C LEU A 510 9.03 9.48 -32.21
N GLY A 511 9.53 8.30 -31.82
CA GLY A 511 9.70 7.16 -32.72
C GLY A 511 8.49 6.23 -32.85
N SER A 512 7.55 6.24 -31.90
CA SER A 512 6.46 5.24 -31.83
C SER A 512 5.05 5.80 -31.72
N THR A 513 4.87 7.13 -31.70
CA THR A 513 3.55 7.78 -31.63
C THR A 513 3.21 8.51 -32.93
N LYS A 514 1.91 8.71 -33.17
CA LYS A 514 1.42 9.46 -34.34
C LYS A 514 1.81 10.94 -34.23
N GLU A 515 1.75 11.47 -33.01
CA GLU A 515 2.15 12.82 -32.65
C GLU A 515 3.64 13.02 -32.91
N GLY A 516 4.48 12.05 -32.54
CA GLY A 516 5.90 12.01 -32.89
C GLY A 516 6.16 12.05 -34.40
N ALA A 517 5.40 11.26 -35.16
CA ALA A 517 5.48 11.27 -36.62
C ALA A 517 5.11 12.64 -37.23
N TRP A 518 4.09 13.32 -36.69
CA TRP A 518 3.73 14.68 -37.11
C TRP A 518 4.84 15.69 -36.81
N ILE A 519 5.48 15.61 -35.63
CA ILE A 519 6.63 16.47 -35.30
C ILE A 519 7.75 16.29 -36.34
N TRP A 520 8.10 15.04 -36.68
CA TRP A 520 9.11 14.76 -37.70
C TRP A 520 8.71 15.30 -39.08
N ALA A 521 7.45 15.11 -39.47
CA ALA A 521 6.93 15.62 -40.74
C ALA A 521 7.00 17.16 -40.81
N THR A 522 6.65 17.85 -39.73
CA THR A 522 6.74 19.31 -39.63
C THR A 522 8.18 19.81 -39.67
N LEU A 523 9.10 19.16 -38.94
CA LEU A 523 10.52 19.50 -38.97
C LEU A 523 11.14 19.28 -40.36
N LEU A 524 10.79 18.18 -41.03
CA LEU A 524 11.22 17.90 -42.40
C LEU A 524 10.69 18.95 -43.37
N ALA A 525 9.40 19.28 -43.29
CA ALA A 525 8.78 20.31 -44.13
C ALA A 525 9.41 21.69 -43.91
N GLY A 526 9.64 22.08 -42.66
CA GLY A 526 10.32 23.32 -42.30
C GLY A 526 11.76 23.35 -42.78
N GLY A 527 12.50 22.24 -42.65
CA GLY A 527 13.87 22.10 -43.16
C GLY A 527 13.94 22.20 -44.69
N VAL A 528 13.02 21.55 -45.40
CA VAL A 528 12.90 21.67 -46.86
C VAL A 528 12.57 23.09 -47.28
N ALA A 529 11.64 23.75 -46.58
CA ALA A 529 11.28 25.14 -46.85
C ALA A 529 12.46 26.10 -46.60
N ALA A 530 13.18 25.94 -45.50
CA ALA A 530 14.37 26.74 -45.18
C ALA A 530 15.50 26.51 -46.20
N TRP A 531 15.76 25.26 -46.58
CA TRP A 531 16.73 24.93 -47.63
C TRP A 531 16.34 25.52 -48.98
N TRP A 532 15.06 25.44 -49.35
CA TRP A 532 14.54 26.04 -50.57
C TRP A 532 14.73 27.55 -50.56
N LEU A 533 14.33 28.24 -49.48
CA LEU A 533 14.52 29.68 -49.31
C LEU A 533 16.00 30.07 -49.42
N TYR A 534 16.90 29.35 -48.72
CA TYR A 534 18.34 29.58 -48.80
C TYR A 534 18.90 29.43 -50.22
N LYS A 535 18.39 28.47 -51.00
CA LYS A 535 18.84 28.23 -52.37
C LYS A 535 18.27 29.24 -53.38
N THR A 536 17.10 29.81 -53.10
CA THR A 536 16.44 30.79 -53.97
C THR A 536 16.89 32.24 -53.75
N TRP A 537 17.68 32.49 -52.70
CA TRP A 537 18.25 33.80 -52.38
C TRP A 537 19.66 33.99 -52.94
#